data_AF-A0A1U7W1U9-F1
#
_entry.id   AF-A0A1U7W1U9-F1
#
_cell.length_a   1.000
_cell.length_b   1.000
_cell.length_c   1.000
_cell.angle_alpha   90.00
_cell.angle_beta   90.00
_cell.angle_gamma   90.00
#
_symmetry.space_group_name_H-M   'P 1'
#
loop_
_entity.id
_entity.type
_entity.pdbx_description
1 polymer ?
#
loop_
_entity_poly.entity_id
_entity_poly.type
_entity_poly.pdbx_seq_one_letter_code
_entity_poly.pdbx_strand_id
1 'polypeptide(L)'
;MKRSMKFNHLLPMFLHLFLFSSCFTFGQTIESPPTRVPVLDMDGDPVHKNRLYYILSVNGTVDEGGLRYISYKYCKYQIIQEKLGTPNGHFWVFSNLADHTTIDLSNDISIGVGNLYTVCSKEPVWIVEQNGYVDGDVSYGHNADDTKFKIEKDDKGDGYRIVHCGNSNGCKNVGVVIEKNGRRRIALTESPLVVKFKKFGDFSS
;
A
#
# COMPACT_ATOMS: atom_id res chain seq x y z
N MET A 1 52.09 55.11 66.50
CA MET A 1 53.23 55.38 65.58
C MET A 1 52.98 54.60 64.29
N LYS A 2 52.88 55.30 63.14
CA LYS A 2 52.54 54.76 61.81
C LYS A 2 53.55 53.72 61.31
N ARG A 3 53.07 52.66 60.64
CA ARG A 3 53.45 52.36 59.24
C ARG A 3 52.58 51.25 58.63
N SER A 4 51.98 51.56 57.49
CA SER A 4 51.38 50.61 56.56
C SER A 4 52.47 49.84 55.83
N MET A 5 52.21 48.61 55.39
CA MET A 5 52.73 48.13 54.11
C MET A 5 51.75 47.17 53.43
N LYS A 6 51.67 47.37 52.12
CA LYS A 6 50.70 46.84 51.16
C LYS A 6 51.04 45.39 50.81
N PHE A 7 50.02 44.55 50.64
CA PHE A 7 50.15 43.22 50.08
C PHE A 7 49.84 43.30 48.58
N ASN A 8 50.85 43.08 47.74
CA ASN A 8 50.71 43.10 46.29
C ASN A 8 51.15 41.75 45.71
N HIS A 9 50.30 41.24 44.81
CA HIS A 9 50.55 40.27 43.75
C HIS A 9 51.22 38.94 44.11
N LEU A 10 50.43 37.86 44.06
CA LEU A 10 50.79 36.56 43.47
C LEU A 10 49.50 35.72 43.27
N LEU A 11 48.66 36.11 42.30
CA LEU A 11 48.07 35.11 41.38
C LEU A 11 49.18 34.83 40.35
N PRO A 12 49.42 33.62 39.80
CA PRO A 12 48.40 32.63 39.40
C PRO A 12 48.92 31.16 39.30
N MET A 13 48.49 30.19 40.12
CA MET A 13 48.89 28.80 39.81
C MET A 13 47.99 27.70 40.38
N PHE A 14 46.67 27.86 40.37
CA PHE A 14 45.77 26.73 40.70
C PHE A 14 44.40 26.88 40.04
N LEU A 15 44.37 27.18 38.73
CA LEU A 15 43.12 27.20 37.97
C LEU A 15 43.26 26.56 36.58
N HIS A 16 43.98 25.44 36.48
CA HIS A 16 44.14 24.68 35.23
C HIS A 16 43.98 23.16 35.44
N LEU A 17 42.92 22.73 36.12
CA LEU A 17 42.47 21.34 36.06
C LEU A 17 40.99 21.29 36.44
N PHE A 18 40.14 21.49 35.44
CA PHE A 18 38.91 20.73 35.18
C PHE A 18 38.27 21.42 33.97
N LEU A 19 38.86 21.16 32.80
CA LEU A 19 38.12 21.19 31.55
C LEU A 19 36.91 20.28 31.78
N PHE A 20 35.75 20.87 32.04
CA PHE A 20 34.48 20.18 31.94
C PHE A 20 34.43 19.64 30.51
N SER A 21 34.76 18.35 30.38
CA SER A 21 34.47 17.54 29.22
C SER A 21 32.96 17.52 29.10
N SER A 22 32.41 18.55 28.46
CA SER A 22 31.10 18.52 27.86
C SER A 22 31.20 17.59 26.66
N CYS A 23 31.26 16.29 26.96
CA CYS A 23 30.92 15.25 26.02
C CYS A 23 29.42 15.45 25.75
N PHE A 24 29.10 16.37 24.85
CA PHE A 24 27.81 16.43 24.17
C PHE A 24 27.74 15.11 23.40
N THR A 25 27.25 14.06 24.06
CA THR A 25 26.72 12.90 23.36
C THR A 25 25.49 13.41 22.64
N PHE A 26 25.70 13.93 21.43
CA PHE A 26 24.64 14.06 20.46
C PHE A 26 24.17 12.63 20.22
N GLY A 27 23.14 12.23 20.96
CA GLY A 27 22.44 10.98 20.70
C GLY A 27 21.85 11.11 19.31
N GLN A 28 22.60 10.70 18.29
CA GLN A 28 22.02 10.39 17.00
C GLN A 28 21.05 9.26 17.26
N THR A 29 19.76 9.58 17.31
CA THR A 29 18.73 8.59 17.04
C THR A 29 19.01 8.10 15.64
N ILE A 30 19.70 6.96 15.53
CA ILE A 30 19.72 6.18 14.30
C ILE A 30 18.29 5.68 14.15
N GLU A 31 17.47 6.47 13.46
CA GLU A 31 16.18 6.01 13.00
C GLU A 31 16.48 4.87 12.03
N SER A 32 16.31 3.64 12.50
CA SER A 32 16.49 2.46 11.65
C SER A 32 15.60 2.64 10.43
N PRO A 33 16.11 2.43 9.21
CA PRO A 33 15.29 2.55 8.02
C PRO A 33 14.03 1.67 8.20
N PRO A 34 12.86 2.16 7.76
CA PRO A 34 11.60 1.46 7.97
C PRO A 34 11.73 0.01 7.50
N THR A 35 11.38 -0.92 8.39
CA THR A 35 11.46 -2.35 8.09
C THR A 35 10.47 -2.67 6.97
N ARG A 36 10.99 -3.09 5.82
CA ARG A 36 10.17 -3.46 4.67
C ARG A 36 9.60 -4.86 4.88
N VAL A 37 8.30 -4.99 4.77
CA VAL A 37 7.59 -6.27 4.91
C VAL A 37 6.91 -6.58 3.58
N PRO A 38 7.40 -7.59 2.83
CA PRO A 38 6.81 -7.92 1.54
C PRO A 38 5.40 -8.50 1.70
N VAL A 39 4.53 -8.21 0.74
CA VAL A 39 3.30 -8.97 0.50
C VAL A 39 3.71 -10.33 -0.06
N LEU A 40 3.08 -11.41 0.42
CA LEU A 40 3.37 -12.76 -0.02
C LEU A 40 2.21 -13.29 -0.86
N ASP A 41 2.53 -14.08 -1.88
CA ASP A 41 1.57 -14.87 -2.63
C ASP A 41 1.18 -16.15 -1.87
N MET A 42 0.30 -16.96 -2.46
CA MET A 42 -0.21 -18.18 -1.84
C MET A 42 0.85 -19.27 -1.65
N ASP A 43 1.98 -19.18 -2.35
CA ASP A 43 3.11 -20.12 -2.20
C ASP A 43 4.11 -19.62 -1.14
N GLY A 44 3.89 -18.42 -0.58
CA GLY A 44 4.77 -17.78 0.38
C GLY A 44 5.91 -16.98 -0.25
N ASP A 45 5.93 -16.84 -1.57
CA ASP A 45 6.90 -16.00 -2.28
C ASP A 45 6.49 -14.52 -2.22
N PRO A 46 7.44 -13.58 -2.24
CA PRO A 46 7.13 -12.17 -2.41
C PRO A 46 6.32 -11.88 -3.68
N VAL A 47 5.32 -11.01 -3.56
CA VAL A 47 4.62 -10.45 -4.71
C VAL A 47 5.57 -9.50 -5.43
N HIS A 48 5.82 -9.76 -6.71
CA HIS A 48 6.74 -9.00 -7.53
C HIS A 48 6.04 -7.95 -8.39
N LYS A 49 6.70 -6.80 -8.54
CA LYS A 49 6.29 -5.77 -9.50
C LYS A 49 6.32 -6.33 -10.92
N ASN A 50 5.42 -5.85 -11.78
CA ASN A 50 5.33 -6.21 -13.20
C ASN A 50 5.10 -7.71 -13.48
N ARG A 51 4.67 -8.48 -12.47
CA ARG A 51 4.26 -9.88 -12.62
C ARG A 51 2.75 -10.01 -12.49
N LEU A 52 2.19 -11.02 -13.16
CA LEU A 52 0.76 -11.28 -13.24
C LEU A 52 0.31 -12.12 -12.03
N TYR A 53 -0.73 -11.66 -11.34
CA TYR A 53 -1.37 -12.37 -10.22
C TYR A 53 -2.89 -12.34 -10.32
N TYR A 54 -3.55 -13.40 -9.87
CA TYR A 54 -4.97 -13.38 -9.56
C TYR A 54 -5.18 -12.81 -8.14
N ILE A 55 -6.26 -12.07 -7.94
CA ILE A 55 -6.71 -11.58 -6.63
C ILE A 55 -7.94 -12.40 -6.25
N LEU A 56 -7.81 -13.25 -5.23
CA LEU A 56 -8.80 -14.24 -4.81
C LEU A 56 -9.39 -13.89 -3.44
N SER A 57 -10.71 -14.00 -3.26
CA SER A 57 -11.34 -13.83 -1.94
C SER A 57 -10.91 -14.94 -0.98
N VAL A 58 -10.67 -14.58 0.29
CA VAL A 58 -10.35 -15.55 1.36
C VAL A 58 -11.59 -16.13 2.01
N ASN A 59 -12.65 -15.32 2.16
CA ASN A 59 -13.90 -15.72 2.82
C ASN A 59 -14.80 -16.54 1.90
N GLY A 60 -14.19 -17.50 1.18
CA GLY A 60 -14.83 -18.41 0.22
C GLY A 60 -15.96 -19.21 0.84
N THR A 61 -17.12 -18.58 0.99
CA THR A 61 -18.38 -19.27 0.76
C THR A 61 -18.37 -19.76 -0.68
N VAL A 62 -19.12 -20.82 -0.97
CA VAL A 62 -19.12 -21.57 -2.24
C VAL A 62 -19.33 -20.67 -3.48
N ASP A 63 -19.73 -19.42 -3.30
CA ASP A 63 -20.09 -18.45 -4.33
C ASP A 63 -19.04 -17.35 -4.63
N GLU A 64 -17.84 -17.36 -4.01
CA GLU A 64 -16.87 -16.26 -4.13
C GLU A 64 -15.63 -16.60 -4.95
N GLY A 65 -15.54 -16.05 -6.17
CA GLY A 65 -14.37 -16.15 -7.06
C GLY A 65 -13.40 -14.97 -6.96
N GLY A 66 -12.43 -14.95 -7.87
CA GLY A 66 -11.50 -13.83 -8.02
C GLY A 66 -12.10 -12.58 -8.67
N LEU A 67 -11.27 -11.55 -8.83
CA LEU A 67 -11.71 -10.28 -9.41
C LEU A 67 -11.62 -10.28 -10.94
N ARG A 68 -12.61 -9.68 -11.59
CA ARG A 68 -12.70 -9.52 -13.04
C ARG A 68 -13.12 -8.11 -13.41
N TYR A 69 -12.72 -7.67 -14.59
CA TYR A 69 -13.30 -6.49 -15.22
C TYR A 69 -14.35 -6.80 -16.26
N ILE A 70 -15.37 -5.94 -16.29
CA ILE A 70 -16.44 -5.96 -17.27
C ILE A 70 -16.61 -4.57 -17.88
N SER A 71 -16.84 -4.51 -19.18
CA SER A 71 -17.21 -3.27 -19.86
C SER A 71 -18.69 -2.99 -19.63
N TYR A 72 -19.04 -1.75 -19.27
CA TYR A 72 -20.44 -1.30 -19.17
C TYR A 72 -20.77 -0.16 -20.14
N LYS A 73 -19.74 0.47 -20.73
CA LYS A 73 -19.85 1.44 -21.82
C LYS A 73 -18.52 1.45 -22.59
N TYR A 74 -18.53 1.97 -23.81
CA TYR A 74 -17.30 2.19 -24.58
C TYR A 74 -16.24 2.92 -23.73
N CYS A 75 -15.06 2.32 -23.60
CA CYS A 75 -13.95 2.82 -22.78
C CYS A 75 -14.22 2.95 -21.27
N LYS A 76 -15.21 2.23 -20.74
CA LYS A 76 -15.57 2.29 -19.32
C LYS A 76 -15.79 0.88 -18.78
N TYR A 77 -15.07 0.59 -17.71
CA TYR A 77 -14.98 -0.74 -17.15
C TYR A 77 -15.17 -0.69 -15.65
N GLN A 78 -15.92 -1.65 -15.12
CA GLN A 78 -16.10 -1.86 -13.69
C GLN A 78 -15.37 -3.12 -13.26
N ILE A 79 -14.89 -3.13 -12.03
CA ILE A 79 -14.33 -4.32 -11.40
C ILE A 79 -15.45 -4.98 -10.60
N ILE A 80 -15.60 -6.28 -10.82
CA ILE A 80 -16.57 -7.12 -10.14
C ILE A 80 -15.84 -8.32 -9.51
N GLN A 81 -16.43 -8.85 -8.44
CA GLN A 81 -16.08 -10.16 -7.94
C GLN A 81 -16.89 -11.21 -8.72
N GLU A 82 -16.20 -12.20 -9.29
CA GLU A 82 -16.87 -13.31 -9.98
C GLU A 82 -17.69 -14.13 -8.99
N LYS A 83 -18.84 -14.59 -9.48
CA LYS A 83 -19.54 -15.75 -8.93
C LYS A 83 -19.13 -16.96 -9.77
N LEU A 84 -19.19 -18.17 -9.21
CA LEU A 84 -18.93 -19.47 -9.85
C LEU A 84 -18.84 -19.47 -11.40
N GLY A 85 -17.74 -20.04 -11.95
CA GLY A 85 -17.58 -20.30 -13.40
C GLY A 85 -16.19 -19.96 -13.96
N THR A 86 -15.56 -18.93 -13.41
CA THR A 86 -14.19 -18.46 -13.71
C THR A 86 -13.46 -18.26 -12.38
N PRO A 87 -13.01 -19.33 -11.72
CA PRO A 87 -12.71 -19.31 -10.27
C PRO A 87 -11.69 -18.23 -9.88
N ASN A 88 -10.76 -17.90 -10.78
CA ASN A 88 -9.69 -16.95 -10.48
C ASN A 88 -9.95 -15.52 -10.98
N GLY A 89 -10.96 -15.30 -11.82
CA GLY A 89 -11.15 -14.01 -12.50
C GLY A 89 -10.05 -13.66 -13.51
N HIS A 90 -9.74 -12.37 -13.65
CA HIS A 90 -8.65 -11.86 -14.50
C HIS A 90 -7.36 -11.65 -13.68
N PHE A 91 -6.24 -11.53 -14.38
CA PHE A 91 -4.94 -11.27 -13.77
C PHE A 91 -4.61 -9.77 -13.72
N TRP A 92 -3.82 -9.42 -12.72
CA TRP A 92 -3.49 -8.08 -12.30
C TRP A 92 -1.99 -7.90 -12.24
N VAL A 93 -1.53 -6.68 -12.48
CA VAL A 93 -0.12 -6.31 -12.38
C VAL A 93 0.03 -5.22 -11.34
N PHE A 94 0.96 -5.42 -10.42
CA PHE A 94 1.26 -4.42 -9.40
C PHE A 94 2.50 -3.63 -9.79
N SER A 95 2.49 -2.33 -9.52
CA SER A 95 3.66 -1.49 -9.55
C SER A 95 3.73 -0.62 -8.31
N ASN A 96 4.89 -0.64 -7.64
CA ASN A 96 5.19 0.28 -6.56
C ASN A 96 5.55 1.64 -7.17
N LEU A 97 5.10 2.74 -6.54
CA LEU A 97 5.58 4.09 -6.84
C LEU A 97 7.04 4.26 -6.42
N ALA A 98 7.51 3.48 -5.45
CA ALA A 98 8.93 3.35 -5.11
C ALA A 98 9.66 2.41 -6.09
N ASP A 99 10.98 2.61 -6.25
CA ASP A 99 11.83 1.82 -7.15
C ASP A 99 12.25 0.47 -6.53
N HIS A 100 11.28 -0.34 -6.14
CA HIS A 100 11.48 -1.67 -5.55
C HIS A 100 10.98 -2.77 -6.49
N THR A 101 11.60 -3.96 -6.38
CA THR A 101 11.23 -5.16 -7.15
C THR A 101 10.07 -5.95 -6.54
N THR A 102 9.80 -5.75 -5.24
CA THR A 102 8.70 -6.37 -4.49
C THR A 102 7.63 -5.35 -4.14
N ILE A 103 6.42 -5.86 -3.95
CA ILE A 103 5.31 -5.10 -3.38
C ILE A 103 5.34 -5.27 -1.88
N ASP A 104 5.57 -4.16 -1.18
CA ASP A 104 5.69 -4.14 0.28
C ASP A 104 4.38 -3.64 0.90
N LEU A 105 4.08 -4.08 2.12
CA LEU A 105 2.93 -3.61 2.88
C LEU A 105 2.98 -2.09 3.06
N SER A 106 1.81 -1.46 3.07
CA SER A 106 1.62 -0.03 3.33
C SER A 106 2.32 0.95 2.36
N ASN A 107 2.94 0.45 1.29
CA ASN A 107 3.48 1.24 0.20
C ASN A 107 2.40 1.64 -0.80
N ASP A 108 2.52 2.85 -1.35
CA ASP A 108 1.66 3.28 -2.46
C ASP A 108 1.97 2.47 -3.72
N ILE A 109 0.93 1.84 -4.24
CA ILE A 109 0.97 0.99 -5.43
C ILE A 109 -0.11 1.39 -6.44
N SER A 110 0.20 1.16 -7.71
CA SER A 110 -0.77 1.09 -8.80
C SER A 110 -1.11 -0.37 -9.10
N ILE A 111 -2.37 -0.62 -9.43
CA ILE A 111 -2.88 -1.94 -9.81
C ILE A 111 -3.35 -1.83 -11.27
N GLY A 112 -2.60 -2.43 -12.19
CA GLY A 112 -2.91 -2.47 -13.61
C GLY A 112 -3.59 -3.77 -14.02
N VAL A 113 -4.15 -3.77 -15.23
CA VAL A 113 -4.55 -5.02 -15.89
C VAL A 113 -3.42 -5.52 -16.76
N GLY A 114 -3.03 -6.78 -16.59
CA GLY A 114 -2.06 -7.37 -17.49
C GLY A 114 -2.63 -7.50 -18.91
N ASN A 115 -1.85 -7.15 -19.92
CA ASN A 115 -2.11 -7.38 -21.35
C ASN A 115 -3.39 -6.74 -21.93
N LEU A 116 -4.03 -5.79 -21.25
CA LEU A 116 -5.07 -4.96 -21.86
C LEU A 116 -4.45 -3.73 -22.53
N TYR A 117 -4.06 -3.88 -23.79
CA TYR A 117 -4.01 -2.74 -24.69
C TYR A 117 -5.42 -2.53 -25.24
N THR A 118 -6.10 -1.49 -24.76
CA THR A 118 -7.41 -1.12 -25.30
C THR A 118 -7.24 0.06 -26.26
N VAL A 119 -8.20 0.27 -27.16
CA VAL A 119 -8.29 1.50 -27.97
C VAL A 119 -8.37 2.76 -27.07
N CYS A 120 -8.75 2.57 -25.80
CA CYS A 120 -9.07 3.62 -24.84
C CYS A 120 -7.90 4.01 -23.93
N SER A 121 -6.99 3.07 -23.67
CA SER A 121 -5.81 3.27 -22.81
C SER A 121 -4.78 2.20 -23.13
N LYS A 122 -3.51 2.64 -23.20
CA LYS A 122 -2.36 1.76 -23.38
C LYS A 122 -1.96 1.05 -22.10
N GLU A 123 -2.26 1.64 -20.93
CA GLU A 123 -1.90 1.13 -19.61
C GLU A 123 -3.04 1.42 -18.63
N PRO A 124 -4.13 0.64 -18.65
CA PRO A 124 -5.25 0.86 -17.74
C PRO A 124 -4.88 0.45 -16.31
N VAL A 125 -5.13 1.36 -15.37
CA VAL A 125 -4.92 1.18 -13.93
C VAL A 125 -6.23 1.33 -13.17
N TRP A 126 -6.28 0.75 -11.97
CA TRP A 126 -7.36 0.98 -11.02
C TRP A 126 -7.43 2.46 -10.67
N ILE A 127 -8.63 2.99 -10.67
CA ILE A 127 -8.96 4.33 -10.17
C ILE A 127 -10.20 4.23 -9.29
N VAL A 128 -10.35 5.18 -8.37
CA VAL A 128 -11.62 5.37 -7.66
C VAL A 128 -12.41 6.45 -8.38
N GLU A 129 -13.58 6.11 -8.91
CA GLU A 129 -14.43 7.10 -9.59
C GLU A 129 -15.04 8.09 -8.58
N GLN A 130 -14.81 9.38 -8.83
CA GLN A 130 -15.57 10.48 -8.25
C GLN A 130 -16.56 10.97 -9.32
N ASN A 131 -17.85 11.00 -9.01
CA ASN A 131 -18.95 11.31 -9.94
C ASN A 131 -19.09 10.29 -11.09
N GLY A 132 -18.84 9.01 -10.78
CA GLY A 132 -18.90 7.88 -11.71
C GLY A 132 -20.31 7.34 -11.96
N TYR A 133 -20.41 6.09 -12.44
CA TYR A 133 -21.71 5.38 -12.47
C TYR A 133 -22.28 5.25 -11.05
N VAL A 134 -21.40 5.00 -10.08
CA VAL A 134 -21.64 5.14 -8.64
C VAL A 134 -20.37 5.69 -7.98
N ASP A 135 -20.50 6.69 -7.11
CA ASP A 135 -19.37 7.27 -6.38
C ASP A 135 -18.64 6.21 -5.54
N GLY A 136 -17.30 6.22 -5.62
CA GLY A 136 -16.45 5.30 -4.89
C GLY A 136 -16.27 3.93 -5.56
N ASP A 137 -16.81 3.72 -6.76
CA ASP A 137 -16.51 2.54 -7.58
C ASP A 137 -15.02 2.45 -7.87
N VAL A 138 -14.46 1.25 -7.76
CA VAL A 138 -13.13 0.96 -8.31
C VAL A 138 -13.28 0.50 -9.75
N SER A 139 -12.70 1.27 -10.66
CA SER A 139 -12.85 1.15 -12.12
C SER A 139 -11.49 1.25 -12.81
N TYR A 140 -11.49 1.31 -14.14
CA TYR A 140 -10.29 1.54 -14.94
C TYR A 140 -10.28 2.92 -15.57
N GLY A 141 -9.13 3.57 -15.48
CA GLY A 141 -8.91 4.85 -16.11
C GLY A 141 -7.45 5.10 -16.49
N HIS A 142 -7.20 6.35 -16.85
CA HIS A 142 -5.90 6.86 -17.31
C HIS A 142 -5.31 7.92 -16.36
N ASN A 143 -5.87 8.10 -15.16
CA ASN A 143 -5.39 9.12 -14.25
C ASN A 143 -4.36 8.55 -13.27
N ALA A 144 -3.11 8.98 -13.39
CA ALA A 144 -2.01 8.55 -12.53
C ALA A 144 -2.12 9.11 -11.09
N ASP A 145 -2.87 10.18 -10.89
CA ASP A 145 -2.99 10.81 -9.56
C ASP A 145 -3.93 10.03 -8.60
N ASP A 146 -4.75 9.13 -9.15
CA ASP A 146 -5.73 8.30 -8.42
C ASP A 146 -5.21 6.90 -8.07
N THR A 147 -3.91 6.62 -8.30
CA THR A 147 -3.30 5.31 -8.09
C THR A 147 -2.60 5.18 -6.73
N LYS A 148 -3.29 5.59 -5.66
CA LYS A 148 -2.79 5.52 -4.26
C LYS A 148 -3.42 4.37 -3.50
N PHE A 149 -3.26 3.16 -4.02
CA PHE A 149 -3.67 1.94 -3.32
C PHE A 149 -2.56 1.46 -2.40
N LYS A 150 -2.92 0.73 -1.35
CA LYS A 150 -1.99 0.01 -0.49
C LYS A 150 -2.51 -1.39 -0.21
N ILE A 151 -1.61 -2.31 0.09
CA ILE A 151 -1.94 -3.63 0.60
C ILE A 151 -1.58 -3.65 2.08
N GLU A 152 -2.54 -4.03 2.91
CA GLU A 152 -2.38 -4.19 4.34
C GLU A 152 -2.65 -5.63 4.74
N LYS A 153 -2.12 -6.06 5.89
CA LYS A 153 -2.57 -7.31 6.50
C LYS A 153 -4.05 -7.19 6.91
N ASP A 154 -4.78 -8.28 6.74
CA ASP A 154 -6.09 -8.39 7.37
C ASP A 154 -5.93 -8.58 8.89
N ASP A 155 -6.84 -7.98 9.66
CA ASP A 155 -6.76 -7.96 11.13
C ASP A 155 -6.88 -9.37 11.74
N LYS A 156 -7.50 -10.32 11.04
CA LYS A 156 -7.62 -11.72 11.47
C LYS A 156 -6.43 -12.57 11.03
N GLY A 157 -5.55 -12.05 10.17
CA GLY A 157 -4.38 -12.76 9.67
C GLY A 157 -4.66 -13.74 8.52
N ASP A 158 -5.90 -13.85 8.05
CA ASP A 158 -6.30 -14.83 7.04
C ASP A 158 -5.88 -14.45 5.61
N GLY A 159 -5.40 -13.21 5.42
CA GLY A 159 -4.93 -12.72 4.12
C GLY A 159 -4.53 -11.25 4.17
N TYR A 160 -4.88 -10.53 3.11
CA TYR A 160 -4.59 -9.11 2.92
C TYR A 160 -5.88 -8.35 2.63
N ARG A 161 -5.84 -7.03 2.83
CA ARG A 161 -6.87 -6.10 2.35
C ARG A 161 -6.24 -5.02 1.50
N ILE A 162 -6.97 -4.56 0.49
CA ILE A 162 -6.57 -3.43 -0.35
C ILE A 162 -7.27 -2.19 0.21
N VAL A 163 -6.54 -1.08 0.32
CA VAL A 163 -7.08 0.22 0.73
C VAL A 163 -6.72 1.28 -0.30
N HIS A 164 -7.51 2.34 -0.36
CA HIS A 164 -7.23 3.53 -1.18
C HIS A 164 -7.03 4.75 -0.27
N CYS A 165 -5.91 5.45 -0.45
CA CYS A 165 -5.46 6.55 0.42
C CYS A 165 -5.44 7.92 -0.27
N GLY A 166 -6.20 8.11 -1.36
CA GLY A 166 -6.17 9.34 -2.15
C GLY A 166 -6.83 10.57 -1.53
N ASN A 167 -7.59 10.43 -0.44
CA ASN A 167 -8.34 11.54 0.18
C ASN A 167 -7.69 12.01 1.49
N SER A 168 -7.90 13.27 1.86
CA SER A 168 -7.36 13.89 3.09
C SER A 168 -7.84 13.22 4.39
N ASN A 169 -8.87 12.38 4.33
CA ASN A 169 -9.52 11.80 5.50
C ASN A 169 -9.05 10.35 5.80
N GLY A 170 -7.84 9.99 5.34
CA GLY A 170 -7.25 8.67 5.57
C GLY A 170 -7.61 7.64 4.50
N CYS A 171 -7.16 6.40 4.72
CA CYS A 171 -7.35 5.29 3.79
C CYS A 171 -8.71 4.61 4.00
N LYS A 172 -9.42 4.30 2.92
CA LYS A 172 -10.68 3.53 2.94
C LYS A 172 -10.47 2.12 2.39
N ASN A 173 -11.22 1.16 2.92
CA ASN A 173 -11.16 -0.23 2.46
C ASN A 173 -11.74 -0.34 1.04
N VAL A 174 -11.11 -1.18 0.23
CA VAL A 174 -11.70 -1.70 -1.00
C VAL A 174 -12.45 -2.98 -0.65
N GLY A 175 -13.74 -3.02 -0.98
CA GLY A 175 -14.63 -4.11 -0.63
C GLY A 175 -15.71 -4.36 -1.69
N VAL A 176 -16.64 -5.26 -1.35
CA VAL A 176 -17.70 -5.69 -2.26
C VAL A 176 -19.01 -4.99 -1.91
N VAL A 177 -19.67 -4.42 -2.91
CA VAL A 177 -21.06 -3.96 -2.81
C VAL A 177 -21.94 -4.86 -3.65
N ILE A 178 -22.96 -5.43 -3.02
CA ILE A 178 -23.96 -6.27 -3.69
C ILE A 178 -25.12 -5.36 -4.15
N GLU A 179 -25.30 -5.28 -5.47
CA GLU A 179 -26.40 -4.56 -6.08
C GLU A 179 -27.72 -5.34 -6.01
N LYS A 180 -28.83 -4.65 -6.26
CA LYS A 180 -30.18 -5.25 -6.26
C LYS A 180 -30.33 -6.43 -7.25
N ASN A 181 -29.59 -6.42 -8.35
CA ASN A 181 -29.54 -7.49 -9.35
C ASN A 181 -28.59 -8.65 -8.95
N GLY A 182 -27.99 -8.59 -7.76
CA GLY A 182 -27.03 -9.57 -7.25
C GLY A 182 -25.60 -9.38 -7.78
N ARG A 183 -25.31 -8.36 -8.59
CA ARG A 183 -23.96 -8.05 -9.06
C ARG A 183 -23.08 -7.58 -7.91
N ARG A 184 -21.85 -8.07 -7.85
CA ARG A 184 -20.89 -7.82 -6.76
C ARG A 184 -19.79 -6.89 -7.26
N ARG A 185 -20.03 -5.57 -7.21
CA ARG A 185 -19.05 -4.57 -7.67
C ARG A 185 -18.00 -4.29 -6.60
N ILE A 186 -16.82 -3.88 -7.01
CA ILE A 186 -15.73 -3.45 -6.12
C ILE A 186 -15.78 -1.94 -5.92
N ALA A 187 -15.74 -1.50 -4.67
CA ALA A 187 -15.86 -0.09 -4.31
C ALA A 187 -15.21 0.22 -2.95
N LEU A 188 -15.10 1.51 -2.63
CA LEU A 188 -14.76 1.95 -1.28
C LEU A 188 -15.89 1.63 -0.31
N THR A 189 -15.56 0.95 0.78
CA THR A 189 -16.53 0.45 1.77
C THR A 189 -15.93 0.50 3.18
N GLU A 190 -16.77 0.28 4.20
CA GLU A 190 -16.29 0.12 5.58
C GLU A 190 -15.64 -1.25 5.81
N SER A 191 -16.18 -2.31 5.21
CA SER A 191 -15.69 -3.69 5.37
C SER A 191 -14.79 -4.11 4.20
N PRO A 192 -13.55 -4.58 4.44
CA PRO A 192 -12.66 -4.97 3.36
C PRO A 192 -13.10 -6.26 2.67
N LEU A 193 -12.79 -6.38 1.39
CA LEU A 193 -12.63 -7.68 0.76
C LEU A 193 -11.28 -8.25 1.16
N VAL A 194 -11.28 -9.34 1.91
CA VAL A 194 -10.05 -10.05 2.31
C VAL A 194 -9.60 -10.92 1.16
N VAL A 195 -8.34 -10.77 0.73
CA VAL A 195 -7.80 -11.38 -0.48
C VAL A 195 -6.46 -12.11 -0.25
N LYS A 196 -6.18 -13.06 -1.15
CA LYS A 196 -4.87 -13.66 -1.39
C LYS A 196 -4.45 -13.48 -2.85
N PHE A 197 -3.14 -13.54 -3.08
CA PHE A 197 -2.56 -13.39 -4.41
C PHE A 197 -2.09 -14.75 -4.91
N LYS A 198 -2.59 -15.20 -6.06
CA LYS A 198 -2.10 -16.41 -6.74
C LYS A 198 -1.30 -15.99 -7.96
N LYS A 199 -0.05 -16.42 -8.10
CA LYS A 199 0.77 -16.07 -9.27
C LYS A 199 0.18 -16.73 -10.53
N PHE A 200 0.17 -15.98 -11.63
CA PHE A 200 -0.31 -16.48 -12.92
C PHE A 200 0.69 -17.48 -13.49
N GLY A 201 0.18 -18.59 -14.02
CA GLY A 201 1.00 -19.71 -14.50
C GLY A 201 1.29 -20.78 -13.45
N ASP A 202 0.83 -20.60 -12.20
CA ASP A 202 0.90 -21.66 -11.19
C ASP A 202 -0.23 -22.67 -11.41
N PHE A 203 0.13 -23.75 -12.10
CA PHE A 203 -0.66 -24.97 -12.23
C PHE A 203 -0.37 -25.88 -11.03
N SER A 204 -0.64 -25.40 -9.81
CA SER A 204 -0.68 -26.28 -8.65
C SER A 204 -1.82 -27.29 -8.84
N SER A 205 -1.42 -28.53 -9.11
CA SER A 205 -2.24 -29.76 -9.17
C SER A 205 -2.67 -30.22 -7.79
#